data_AF-A0A1W0E3U1-F1
#
_entry.id   AF-A0A1W0E3U1-F1
#
_cell.length_a   1.000
_cell.length_b   1.000
_cell.length_c   1.000
_cell.angle_alpha   90.00
_cell.angle_beta   90.00
_cell.angle_gamma   90.00
#
_symmetry.space_group_name_H-M   'P 1'
#
loop_
_entity.id
_entity.type
_entity.pdbx_description
1 polymer ?
#
loop_
_entity_poly.entity_id
_entity_poly.type
_entity_poly.pdbx_seq_one_letter_code
_entity_poly.pdbx_strand_id
1 'polypeptide(L)'
;MKNIYDFEMRDYKGKTFSFKQFKGMVIIVVNVASKCGLSNSSYERMKTIYHEHQNVIFVLCPCKQFLNQEHDHPEDIADFVSDKMGIKKENISSSTDIQHQHVKEIKRVILTEPIQVKGEHIHPVYEFLTNEKGGWLTNSIKWNFSSFLISSQGEVLKRYSPMDFIQAHDKKLIEACRDATGSNEF
;
A
#
# COMPACT_ATOMS: atom_id res chain seq x y z
N MET A 1 21.36 2.07 7.93
CA MET A 1 20.74 0.90 7.29
C MET A 1 19.62 1.40 6.39
N LYS A 2 19.48 0.88 5.17
CA LYS A 2 18.47 1.37 4.21
C LYS A 2 17.07 0.91 4.66
N ASN A 3 16.06 1.77 4.57
CA ASN A 3 14.68 1.39 4.89
C ASN A 3 13.68 2.08 3.94
N ILE A 4 12.37 1.87 4.14
CA ILE A 4 11.36 2.41 3.22
C ILE A 4 11.42 3.93 3.06
N TYR A 5 11.89 4.65 4.10
CA TYR A 5 11.96 6.10 4.10
C TYR A 5 13.07 6.67 3.22
N ASP A 6 13.92 5.83 2.65
CA ASP A 6 14.90 6.25 1.65
C ASP A 6 14.33 6.30 0.22
N PHE A 7 13.05 5.98 0.05
CA PHE A 7 12.40 5.89 -1.25
C PHE A 7 11.34 6.96 -1.48
N GLU A 8 11.05 7.16 -2.76
CA GLU A 8 10.00 8.02 -3.28
C GLU A 8 9.24 7.28 -4.39
N MET A 9 8.02 7.72 -4.67
CA MET A 9 7.19 7.26 -5.78
C MET A 9 6.42 8.44 -6.37
N ARG A 10 5.86 8.25 -7.57
CA ARG A 10 4.89 9.17 -8.15
C ARG A 10 3.48 8.67 -7.88
N ASP A 11 2.60 9.57 -7.46
CA ASP A 11 1.17 9.26 -7.41
C ASP A 11 0.55 9.20 -8.82
N TYR A 12 -0.69 8.75 -8.92
CA TYR A 12 -1.39 8.61 -10.21
C TYR A 12 -1.59 9.93 -10.97
N LYS A 13 -1.37 11.08 -10.32
CA LYS A 13 -1.36 12.42 -10.93
C LYS A 13 0.05 12.89 -11.32
N GLY A 14 1.05 12.03 -11.18
CA GLY A 14 2.45 12.31 -11.51
C GLY A 14 3.21 13.08 -10.44
N LYS A 15 2.61 13.35 -9.27
CA LYS A 15 3.28 14.08 -8.19
C LYS A 15 4.18 13.13 -7.41
N THR A 16 5.45 13.52 -7.25
CA THR A 16 6.41 12.75 -6.45
C THR A 16 6.14 12.93 -4.96
N PHE A 17 6.24 11.84 -4.20
CA PHE A 17 6.05 11.82 -2.77
C PHE A 17 7.11 10.94 -2.10
N SER A 18 7.59 11.38 -0.93
CA SER A 18 8.56 10.63 -0.13
C SER A 18 7.85 9.80 0.94
N PHE A 19 8.28 8.57 1.16
CA PHE A 19 7.79 7.74 2.26
C PHE A 19 8.12 8.34 3.64
N LYS A 20 9.09 9.27 3.74
CA LYS A 20 9.42 9.98 5.00
C LYS A 20 8.23 10.69 5.62
N GLN A 21 7.26 11.12 4.81
CA GLN A 21 6.08 11.81 5.29
C GLN A 21 5.13 10.90 6.10
N PHE A 22 5.34 9.57 6.03
CA PHE A 22 4.55 8.54 6.71
C PHE A 22 5.24 8.00 7.97
N LYS A 23 6.30 8.66 8.46
CA LYS A 23 6.93 8.30 9.73
C LYS A 23 5.90 8.29 10.87
N GLY A 24 5.95 7.27 11.71
CA GLY A 24 4.96 7.06 12.78
C GLY A 24 3.71 6.28 12.34
N MET A 25 3.51 6.06 11.04
CA MET A 25 2.36 5.32 10.51
C MET A 25 2.78 3.92 10.08
N VAL A 26 1.90 2.94 10.26
CA VAL A 26 2.04 1.62 9.64
C VAL A 26 1.75 1.77 8.15
N ILE A 27 2.57 1.18 7.29
CA ILE A 27 2.41 1.29 5.84
C ILE A 27 2.12 -0.09 5.26
N ILE A 28 1.11 -0.19 4.40
CA ILE A 28 0.80 -1.39 3.64
C ILE A 28 0.94 -1.06 2.15
N VAL A 29 1.97 -1.62 1.52
CA VAL A 29 2.20 -1.51 0.07
C VAL A 29 1.57 -2.70 -0.63
N VAL A 30 0.74 -2.48 -1.64
CA VAL A 30 0.00 -3.56 -2.34
C VAL A 30 0.08 -3.37 -3.85
N ASN A 31 0.42 -4.41 -4.61
CA ASN A 31 0.28 -4.35 -6.07
C ASN A 31 -1.16 -4.69 -6.45
N VAL A 32 -1.87 -3.79 -7.11
CA VAL A 32 -3.31 -3.93 -7.37
C VAL A 32 -3.62 -4.12 -8.85
N ALA A 33 -4.79 -4.68 -9.10
CA ALA A 33 -5.38 -4.84 -10.43
C ALA A 33 -6.92 -4.77 -10.32
N SER A 34 -7.60 -4.00 -11.17
CA SER A 34 -9.06 -3.84 -11.09
C SER A 34 -9.87 -5.02 -11.61
N LYS A 35 -9.36 -5.78 -12.59
CA LYS A 35 -10.07 -6.88 -13.29
C LYS A 35 -9.64 -8.27 -12.82
N CYS A 36 -9.07 -8.38 -11.62
CA CYS A 36 -8.61 -9.64 -11.07
C CYS A 36 -9.72 -10.33 -10.26
N GLY A 37 -9.79 -11.67 -10.28
CA GLY A 37 -10.78 -12.42 -9.51
C GLY A 37 -10.66 -12.24 -7.98
N LEU A 38 -9.53 -11.74 -7.50
CA LEU A 38 -9.27 -11.44 -6.08
C LEU A 38 -9.54 -9.98 -5.71
N SER A 39 -9.94 -9.13 -6.65
CA SER A 39 -10.08 -7.69 -6.39
C SER A 39 -11.12 -7.42 -5.30
N ASN A 40 -12.31 -8.01 -5.39
CA ASN A 40 -13.36 -7.78 -4.38
C ASN A 40 -12.90 -8.15 -2.97
N SER A 41 -12.43 -9.37 -2.75
CA SER A 41 -11.99 -9.83 -1.42
C SER A 41 -10.78 -9.06 -0.88
N SER A 42 -9.84 -8.67 -1.75
CA SER A 42 -8.66 -7.90 -1.36
C SER A 42 -9.03 -6.48 -0.95
N TYR A 43 -9.89 -5.80 -1.71
CA TYR A 43 -10.34 -4.46 -1.37
C TYR A 43 -11.25 -4.44 -0.14
N GLU A 44 -12.16 -5.42 0.03
CA GLU A 44 -12.94 -5.54 1.27
C GLU A 44 -12.03 -5.67 2.50
N ARG A 45 -10.98 -6.49 2.39
CA ARG A 45 -9.98 -6.60 3.46
C ARG A 45 -9.27 -5.28 3.75
N MET A 46 -8.81 -4.57 2.72
CA MET A 46 -8.16 -3.26 2.87
C MET A 46 -9.10 -2.22 3.49
N LYS A 47 -10.38 -2.23 3.08
CA LYS A 47 -11.43 -1.37 3.63
C LYS A 47 -11.67 -1.64 5.11
N THR A 48 -11.76 -2.90 5.53
CA THR A 48 -11.85 -3.27 6.96
C THR A 48 -10.68 -2.69 7.75
N ILE A 49 -9.44 -2.94 7.32
CA ILE A 49 -8.24 -2.43 8.00
C ILE A 49 -8.25 -0.89 8.04
N TYR A 50 -8.63 -0.23 6.94
CA TYR A 50 -8.70 1.23 6.84
C TYR A 50 -9.64 1.86 7.88
N HIS A 51 -10.79 1.22 8.14
CA HIS A 51 -11.76 1.69 9.12
C HIS A 51 -11.34 1.35 10.56
N GLU A 52 -10.78 0.17 10.80
CA GLU A 52 -10.37 -0.30 12.13
C GLU A 52 -9.11 0.39 12.66
N HIS A 53 -8.18 0.78 11.77
CA HIS A 53 -6.88 1.32 12.17
C HIS A 53 -6.62 2.69 11.54
N GLN A 54 -6.71 3.76 12.35
CA GLN A 54 -6.49 5.14 11.89
C GLN A 54 -5.01 5.46 11.61
N ASN A 55 -4.08 4.64 12.09
CA ASN A 55 -2.64 4.81 11.93
C ASN A 55 -2.04 3.94 10.80
N VAL A 56 -2.87 3.44 9.88
CA VAL A 56 -2.44 2.70 8.69
C VAL A 56 -2.56 3.57 7.44
N ILE A 57 -1.53 3.54 6.60
CA ILE A 57 -1.50 4.11 5.25
C ILE A 57 -1.39 2.98 4.23
N PHE A 58 -2.26 3.01 3.22
CA PHE A 58 -2.18 2.16 2.04
C PHE A 58 -1.43 2.86 0.91
N VAL A 59 -0.47 2.17 0.30
CA VAL A 59 0.16 2.57 -0.97
C VAL A 59 -0.18 1.51 -2.02
N LEU A 60 -1.19 1.83 -2.83
CA LEU A 60 -1.72 0.94 -3.86
C LEU A 60 -1.00 1.19 -5.18
N CYS A 61 -0.41 0.14 -5.73
CA CYS A 61 0.48 0.20 -6.88
C CYS A 61 -0.13 -0.57 -8.07
N PRO A 62 -0.82 0.09 -9.01
CA PRO A 62 -1.44 -0.59 -10.14
C PRO A 62 -0.40 -1.33 -10.99
N CYS A 63 -0.71 -2.54 -11.42
CA CYS A 63 0.24 -3.37 -12.17
C CYS A 63 -0.45 -4.27 -13.21
N LYS A 64 0.11 -4.29 -14.42
CA LYS A 64 -0.39 -5.07 -15.57
C LYS A 64 0.36 -6.37 -15.84
N GLN A 65 1.43 -6.66 -15.10
CA GLN A 65 2.33 -7.80 -15.35
C GLN A 65 1.72 -9.18 -15.03
N PHE A 66 0.45 -9.22 -14.63
CA PHE A 66 -0.31 -10.42 -14.31
C PHE A 66 -1.63 -10.41 -15.11
N LEU A 67 -1.61 -11.09 -16.27
CA LEU A 67 -2.74 -11.19 -17.20
C LEU A 67 -3.35 -9.85 -17.68
N ASN A 68 -2.59 -8.74 -17.62
CA ASN A 68 -3.04 -7.41 -18.05
C ASN A 68 -4.40 -6.98 -17.44
N GLN A 69 -4.57 -7.26 -16.13
CA GLN A 69 -5.86 -7.11 -15.43
C GLN A 69 -6.11 -5.71 -14.84
N GLU A 70 -5.42 -4.67 -15.30
CA GLU A 70 -5.60 -3.31 -14.80
C GLU A 70 -6.10 -2.37 -15.89
N HIS A 71 -6.84 -1.33 -15.53
CA HIS A 71 -7.29 -0.31 -16.48
C HIS A 71 -6.10 0.44 -17.13
N ASP A 72 -6.36 1.05 -18.30
CA ASP A 72 -5.34 1.79 -19.03
C ASP A 72 -5.14 3.21 -18.50
N HIS A 73 -6.21 3.87 -18.09
CA HIS A 73 -6.18 5.26 -17.62
C HIS A 73 -6.09 5.33 -16.09
N PRO A 74 -5.13 6.09 -15.53
CA PRO A 74 -4.99 6.24 -14.07
C PRO A 74 -6.25 6.77 -13.37
N GLU A 75 -7.04 7.60 -14.05
CA GLU A 75 -8.29 8.13 -13.53
C GLU A 75 -9.37 7.05 -13.32
N ASP A 76 -9.48 6.08 -14.24
CA ASP A 76 -10.40 4.94 -14.10
C ASP A 76 -9.99 4.04 -12.92
N ILE A 77 -8.69 3.86 -12.72
CA ILE A 77 -8.16 3.10 -11.58
C ILE A 77 -8.49 3.82 -10.27
N ALA A 78 -8.35 5.15 -10.23
CA ALA A 78 -8.70 5.95 -9.07
C ALA A 78 -10.20 5.88 -8.76
N ASP A 79 -11.08 5.91 -9.78
CA ASP A 79 -12.53 5.73 -9.59
C ASP A 79 -12.85 4.34 -9.04
N PHE A 80 -12.24 3.30 -9.59
CA PHE A 80 -12.41 1.93 -9.09
C PHE A 80 -11.94 1.77 -7.64
N VAL A 81 -10.77 2.30 -7.29
CA VAL A 81 -10.24 2.28 -5.90
C VAL A 81 -11.17 3.04 -4.97
N SER A 82 -11.66 4.21 -5.38
CA SER A 82 -12.58 5.06 -4.61
C SER A 82 -13.86 4.30 -4.27
N ASP A 83 -14.49 3.68 -5.26
CA ASP A 83 -15.68 2.83 -5.11
C ASP A 83 -15.42 1.66 -4.15
N LYS A 84 -14.37 0.88 -4.41
CA LYS A 84 -14.05 -0.32 -3.62
C LYS A 84 -13.69 -0.02 -2.17
N MET A 85 -12.98 1.07 -1.92
CA MET A 85 -12.61 1.49 -0.57
C MET A 85 -13.75 2.24 0.14
N GLY A 86 -14.79 2.68 -0.58
CA GLY A 86 -15.88 3.49 -0.02
C GLY A 86 -15.41 4.87 0.47
N ILE A 87 -14.42 5.45 -0.19
CA ILE A 87 -13.87 6.78 0.11
C ILE A 87 -14.08 7.68 -1.10
N LYS A 88 -13.98 9.00 -0.92
CA LYS A 88 -14.03 9.93 -2.05
C LYS A 88 -12.69 10.00 -2.78
N LYS A 89 -12.72 10.19 -4.10
CA LYS A 89 -11.52 10.18 -4.95
C LYS A 89 -10.52 11.27 -4.59
N GLU A 90 -10.96 12.42 -4.05
CA GLU A 90 -10.06 13.46 -3.53
C GLU A 90 -9.20 12.99 -2.34
N ASN A 91 -9.63 11.94 -1.63
CA ASN A 91 -8.90 11.33 -0.51
C ASN A 91 -7.90 10.27 -0.97
N ILE A 92 -7.84 9.98 -2.27
CA ILE A 92 -6.79 9.18 -2.92
C ILE A 92 -5.78 10.17 -3.50
N SER A 93 -4.73 10.51 -2.76
CA SER A 93 -3.62 11.34 -3.28
C SER A 93 -2.47 11.38 -2.29
N SER A 94 -1.25 11.52 -2.82
CA SER A 94 -0.05 11.85 -2.03
C SER A 94 -0.05 13.28 -1.48
N SER A 95 -0.96 14.13 -1.94
CA SER A 95 -1.04 15.51 -1.50
C SER A 95 -1.72 15.59 -0.14
N THR A 96 -0.96 16.02 0.86
CA THR A 96 -1.55 16.54 2.09
C THR A 96 -2.14 17.91 1.79
N ASP A 97 -3.44 18.09 2.01
CA ASP A 97 -4.05 19.40 1.81
C ASP A 97 -3.49 20.36 2.88
N ILE A 98 -2.83 21.44 2.42
CA ILE A 98 -2.50 22.59 3.25
C ILE A 98 -3.58 23.62 2.95
N GLN A 99 -4.77 23.43 3.50
CA GLN A 99 -5.75 24.51 3.53
C GLN A 99 -6.16 24.79 4.97
N HIS A 100 -5.79 25.98 5.42
CA HIS A 100 -6.24 26.68 6.61
C HIS A 100 -5.99 26.02 7.97
N GLN A 101 -4.77 26.23 8.49
CA GLN A 101 -4.37 26.40 9.91
C GLN A 101 -4.93 25.49 11.02
N HIS A 102 -5.78 24.50 10.80
CA HIS A 102 -6.21 23.56 11.82
C HIS A 102 -6.37 22.17 11.20
N VAL A 103 -5.47 21.27 11.58
CA VAL A 103 -5.38 19.83 11.25
C VAL A 103 -5.08 19.52 9.77
N LYS A 104 -3.85 19.05 9.52
CA LYS A 104 -3.43 18.45 8.25
C LYS A 104 -4.03 17.04 8.17
N GLU A 105 -5.13 16.86 7.46
CA GLU A 105 -5.69 15.52 7.23
C GLU A 105 -4.70 14.71 6.39
N ILE A 106 -4.19 13.62 6.98
CA ILE A 106 -3.31 12.69 6.27
C ILE A 106 -4.23 11.81 5.43
N LYS A 107 -4.13 11.93 4.10
CA LYS A 107 -4.76 10.97 3.17
C LYS A 107 -4.09 9.62 3.37
N ARG A 108 -4.87 8.64 3.84
CA ARG A 108 -4.38 7.29 4.20
C ARG A 108 -4.44 6.29 3.06
N VAL A 109 -4.85 6.70 1.86
CA VAL A 109 -4.80 5.88 0.65
C VAL A 109 -4.07 6.64 -0.45
N ILE A 110 -2.92 6.11 -0.86
CA ILE A 110 -2.09 6.66 -1.92
C ILE A 110 -2.16 5.71 -3.11
N LEU A 111 -2.66 6.19 -4.24
CA LEU A 111 -2.59 5.46 -5.51
C LEU A 111 -1.40 5.96 -6.30
N THR A 112 -0.51 5.05 -6.71
CA THR A 112 0.64 5.38 -7.54
C THR A 112 0.26 5.41 -9.02
N GLU A 113 1.14 5.95 -9.85
CA GLU A 113 1.12 5.60 -11.27
C GLU A 113 1.31 4.07 -11.44
N PRO A 114 0.88 3.48 -12.58
CA PRO A 114 1.15 2.07 -12.84
C PRO A 114 2.65 1.76 -12.84
N ILE A 115 3.05 0.68 -12.18
CA ILE A 115 4.45 0.28 -12.07
C ILE A 115 4.67 -1.18 -12.48
N GLN A 116 5.94 -1.54 -12.67
CA GLN A 116 6.39 -2.93 -12.74
C GLN A 116 6.90 -3.38 -11.37
N VAL A 117 6.52 -4.59 -10.96
CA VAL A 117 6.83 -5.18 -9.65
C VAL A 117 7.72 -6.42 -9.76
N LYS A 118 8.11 -6.80 -10.97
CA LYS A 118 9.05 -7.89 -11.28
C LYS A 118 9.76 -7.65 -12.62
N GLY A 119 10.85 -8.38 -12.86
CA GLY A 119 11.62 -8.33 -14.12
C GLY A 119 12.67 -7.22 -14.14
N GLU A 120 13.28 -7.02 -15.30
CA GLU A 120 14.40 -6.08 -15.51
C GLU A 120 14.05 -4.62 -15.17
N HIS A 121 12.78 -4.25 -15.31
CA HIS A 121 12.28 -2.90 -15.03
C HIS A 121 11.50 -2.81 -13.72
N ILE A 122 11.76 -3.71 -12.77
CA ILE A 122 11.15 -3.65 -11.43
C ILE A 122 11.35 -2.27 -10.80
N HIS A 123 10.28 -1.71 -10.23
CA HIS A 123 10.36 -0.43 -9.53
C HIS A 123 11.29 -0.56 -8.31
N PRO A 124 12.19 0.42 -8.03
CA PRO A 124 13.17 0.32 -6.94
C PRO A 124 12.57 0.02 -5.56
N VAL A 125 11.37 0.53 -5.28
CA VAL A 125 10.61 0.19 -4.06
C VAL A 125 10.29 -1.30 -3.99
N TYR A 126 9.80 -1.91 -5.07
CA TYR A 126 9.48 -3.34 -5.08
C TYR A 126 10.73 -4.22 -5.06
N GLU A 127 11.81 -3.79 -5.71
CA GLU A 127 13.10 -4.48 -5.60
C GLU A 127 13.57 -4.52 -4.14
N PHE A 128 13.53 -3.39 -3.44
CA PHE A 128 13.83 -3.33 -2.01
C PHE A 128 12.91 -4.22 -1.17
N LEU A 129 11.59 -4.08 -1.32
CA LEU A 129 10.61 -4.84 -0.53
C LEU A 129 10.78 -6.36 -0.72
N THR A 130 11.02 -6.80 -1.96
CA THR A 130 11.21 -8.22 -2.28
C THR A 130 12.56 -8.76 -1.80
N ASN A 131 13.60 -7.93 -1.70
CA ASN A 131 14.88 -8.30 -1.12
C ASN A 131 14.82 -8.37 0.42
N GLU A 132 14.12 -7.44 1.08
CA GLU A 132 13.91 -7.46 2.53
C GLU A 132 13.01 -8.63 2.98
N LYS A 133 11.95 -8.91 2.21
CA LYS A 133 11.02 -10.03 2.45
C LYS A 133 10.79 -10.83 1.17
N GLY A 134 11.72 -11.75 0.96
CA GLY A 134 11.68 -12.75 -0.10
C GLY A 134 10.51 -13.73 0.02
N GLY A 135 10.23 -14.42 -1.09
CA GLY A 135 9.41 -15.62 -1.07
C GLY A 135 10.27 -16.85 -0.76
N TRP A 136 9.64 -17.97 -0.44
CA TRP A 136 10.35 -19.19 -0.02
C TRP A 136 11.29 -19.77 -1.09
N LEU A 137 10.95 -19.62 -2.38
CA LEU A 137 11.76 -20.12 -3.51
C LEU A 137 12.42 -19.00 -4.33
N THR A 138 11.74 -17.88 -4.48
CA THR A 138 12.23 -16.71 -5.23
C THR A 138 11.65 -15.43 -4.64
N ASN A 139 12.37 -14.33 -4.75
CA ASN A 139 11.89 -13.03 -4.27
C ASN A 139 10.84 -12.38 -5.19
N SER A 140 10.70 -12.83 -6.44
CA SER A 140 9.74 -12.25 -7.40
C SER A 140 8.30 -12.28 -6.89
N ILE A 141 7.55 -11.21 -7.19
CA ILE A 141 6.09 -11.18 -7.07
C ILE A 141 5.47 -12.21 -8.03
N LYS A 142 4.50 -12.98 -7.55
CA LYS A 142 3.87 -14.06 -8.31
C LYS A 142 2.49 -13.71 -8.84
N TRP A 143 1.77 -12.81 -8.17
CA TRP A 143 0.41 -12.43 -8.55
C TRP A 143 0.00 -11.02 -8.08
N ASN A 144 -1.15 -10.55 -8.56
CA ASN A 144 -1.86 -9.37 -8.04
C ASN A 144 -2.18 -9.54 -6.55
N PHE A 145 -2.19 -8.43 -5.81
CA PHE A 145 -2.46 -8.34 -4.37
C PHE A 145 -1.43 -9.02 -3.47
N SER A 146 -0.17 -9.11 -3.91
CA SER A 146 0.91 -9.33 -2.96
C SER A 146 1.10 -8.05 -2.16
N SER A 147 1.23 -8.15 -0.84
CA SER A 147 1.33 -6.99 0.03
C SER A 147 2.51 -7.08 0.97
N PHE A 148 2.97 -5.92 1.43
CA PHE A 148 4.04 -5.78 2.40
C PHE A 148 3.55 -4.92 3.55
N LEU A 149 3.75 -5.41 4.78
CA LEU A 149 3.52 -4.66 6.02
C LEU A 149 4.84 -4.04 6.45
N ILE A 150 4.83 -2.74 6.67
CA ILE A 150 5.98 -1.96 7.11
C ILE A 150 5.63 -1.23 8.41
N SER A 151 6.55 -1.25 9.38
CA SER A 151 6.38 -0.62 10.69
C SER A 151 6.37 0.91 10.61
N SER A 152 5.96 1.56 11.70
CA SER A 152 6.03 3.01 11.89
C SER A 152 7.45 3.57 11.97
N GLN A 153 8.46 2.71 12.04
CA GLN A 153 9.89 3.02 11.99
C GLN A 153 10.50 2.72 10.60
N GLY A 154 9.71 2.21 9.66
CA GLY A 154 10.10 2.00 8.27
C GLY A 154 10.67 0.62 7.96
N GLU A 155 10.59 -0.33 8.90
CA GLU A 155 11.09 -1.70 8.74
C GLU A 155 10.06 -2.59 8.05
N VAL A 156 10.49 -3.40 7.08
CA VAL A 156 9.59 -4.34 6.41
C VAL A 156 9.35 -5.54 7.33
N LEU A 157 8.15 -5.65 7.89
CA LEU A 157 7.81 -6.66 8.89
C LEU A 157 7.42 -7.98 8.24
N LYS A 158 6.61 -7.94 7.17
CA LYS A 158 6.02 -9.13 6.56
C LYS A 158 5.65 -8.90 5.11
N ARG A 159 5.69 -9.98 4.33
CA ARG A 159 5.10 -10.08 2.99
C ARG A 159 3.95 -11.07 3.03
N TYR A 160 2.84 -10.76 2.38
CA TYR A 160 1.67 -11.64 2.26
C TYR A 160 1.51 -12.10 0.82
N SER A 161 1.11 -13.37 0.67
CA SER A 161 0.42 -13.77 -0.55
C SER A 161 -1.01 -13.20 -0.56
N PRO A 162 -1.68 -13.14 -1.71
CA PRO A 162 -3.04 -12.59 -1.80
C PRO A 162 -4.02 -13.30 -0.86
N MET A 163 -3.98 -14.63 -0.82
CA MET A 163 -4.87 -15.43 0.03
C MET A 163 -4.56 -15.23 1.51
N ASP A 164 -3.28 -15.17 1.89
CA ASP A 164 -2.88 -14.92 3.27
C ASP A 164 -3.36 -13.54 3.74
N PHE A 165 -3.27 -12.52 2.89
CA PHE A 165 -3.73 -11.18 3.22
C PHE A 165 -5.25 -11.13 3.45
N ILE A 166 -6.03 -11.78 2.59
CA ILE A 166 -7.49 -11.82 2.66
C ILE A 166 -7.97 -12.54 3.94
N GLN A 167 -7.36 -13.67 4.30
CA GLN A 167 -7.87 -14.58 5.33
C GLN A 167 -7.34 -14.32 6.74
N ALA A 168 -6.27 -13.52 6.91
CA ALA A 168 -5.57 -13.46 8.19
C ALA A 168 -6.31 -12.64 9.27
N HIS A 169 -6.41 -13.20 10.47
CA HIS A 169 -6.37 -12.40 11.69
C HIS A 169 -4.91 -12.09 11.99
N ASP A 170 -4.45 -10.94 11.50
CA ASP A 170 -3.02 -10.70 11.39
C ASP A 170 -2.47 -10.05 12.66
N LYS A 171 -2.05 -10.89 13.61
CA LYS A 171 -1.40 -10.45 14.85
C LYS A 171 -0.25 -9.47 14.58
N LYS A 172 0.50 -9.65 13.48
CA LYS A 172 1.63 -8.78 13.15
C LYS A 172 1.19 -7.37 12.77
N LEU A 173 0.08 -7.24 12.03
CA LEU A 173 -0.54 -5.94 11.75
C LEU A 173 -1.04 -5.28 13.03
N ILE A 174 -1.73 -6.05 13.90
CA ILE A 174 -2.26 -5.53 15.17
C ILE A 174 -1.12 -5.04 16.07
N GLU A 175 -0.06 -5.83 16.23
CA GLU A 175 1.16 -5.43 16.94
C GLU A 175 1.77 -4.17 16.35
N ALA A 176 1.96 -4.10 15.03
CA ALA A 176 2.52 -2.93 14.36
C ALA A 176 1.67 -1.67 14.60
N CYS A 177 0.35 -1.79 14.54
CA CYS A 177 -0.56 -0.68 14.82
C CYS A 177 -0.48 -0.24 16.28
N ARG A 178 -0.39 -1.18 17.22
CA ARG A 178 -0.25 -0.88 18.65
C ARG A 178 1.09 -0.20 18.97
N ASP A 179 2.17 -0.67 18.37
CA ASP A 179 3.50 -0.09 18.58
C ASP A 179 3.57 1.33 17.99
N ALA A 180 2.87 1.58 16.88
CA ALA A 180 2.78 2.91 16.27
C ALA A 180 1.99 3.94 17.09
N THR A 181 1.00 3.52 17.90
CA THR A 181 0.28 4.40 18.83
C THR A 181 1.00 4.62 20.16
N GLY A 182 2.09 3.88 20.44
CA GLY A 182 2.75 3.89 21.74
C GLY A 182 1.88 3.33 22.88
N SER A 183 0.79 2.65 22.55
CA SER A 183 -0.16 2.11 23.51
C SER A 183 0.37 0.80 24.09
N ASN A 184 0.85 0.85 25.34
CA ASN A 184 1.33 -0.29 26.11
C ASN A 184 0.23 -0.90 27.01
N GLU A 185 -1.04 -0.83 26.63
CA GLU A 185 -2.12 -1.31 27.52
C GLU A 185 -2.53 -2.76 27.23
N PHE A 186 -2.76 -3.46 28.35
CA PHE A 186 -2.90 -4.91 28.56
C PHE A 186 -4.34 -5.41 28.36
#